data_AF-A0AAW0AR30-F1
#
_entry.id   AF-A0AAW0AR30-F1
#
_cell.length_a   1.000
_cell.length_b   1.000
_cell.length_c   1.000
_cell.angle_alpha   90.00
_cell.angle_beta   90.00
_cell.angle_gamma   90.00
#
_symmetry.space_group_name_H-M   'P 1'
#
loop_
_entity.id
_entity.type
_entity.pdbx_description
1 polymer ?
#
loop_
_entity_poly.entity_id
_entity_poly.type
_entity_poly.pdbx_seq_one_letter_code
_entity_poly.pdbx_strand_id
1 'polypeptide(L)'
;MSFIEYATPVATPKYSPQYFASLTFLRVQELDYPEIATSSIVKSWSFTDNIPSTALGTVIQPGELVPFLDDVLPISREMEAAFAAGSRAVRVRLSIEGHEREVELHFSKIRVYVAINNHSRAITAARELYLLANPVIVLRVLPLLYSSCAVGL
;
A
#
# COMPACT_ATOMS: atom_id res chain seq x y z
N MET A 1 13.07 -23.19 -6.74
CA MET A 1 12.27 -22.07 -6.21
C MET A 1 11.20 -21.74 -7.22
N SER A 2 9.93 -21.85 -6.84
CA SER A 2 8.79 -21.49 -7.68
C SER A 2 8.56 -19.97 -7.71
N PHE A 3 7.78 -19.48 -8.67
CA PHE A 3 7.35 -18.07 -8.69
C PHE A 3 6.58 -17.69 -7.42
N ILE A 4 5.69 -18.57 -6.95
CA ILE A 4 4.92 -18.34 -5.74
C ILE A 4 5.86 -18.17 -4.54
N GLU A 5 6.80 -19.09 -4.33
CA GLU A 5 7.79 -18.97 -3.24
C GLU A 5 8.60 -17.68 -3.34
N TYR A 6 9.02 -17.31 -4.56
CA TYR A 6 9.85 -16.13 -4.79
C TYR A 6 9.11 -14.81 -4.57
N ALA A 7 7.89 -14.70 -5.11
CA ALA A 7 7.09 -13.48 -5.06
C ALA A 7 6.26 -13.37 -3.79
N THR A 8 6.21 -14.39 -2.92
CA THR A 8 5.53 -14.28 -1.63
C THR A 8 6.37 -13.41 -0.72
N PRO A 9 5.80 -12.36 -0.10
CA PRO A 9 6.48 -11.64 0.98
C PRO A 9 6.91 -12.62 2.07
N VAL A 10 7.94 -12.27 2.84
CA VAL A 10 8.33 -13.05 4.03
C VAL A 10 7.09 -13.25 4.94
N ALA A 11 7.07 -14.19 5.88
CA ALA A 11 5.85 -14.51 6.64
C ALA A 11 5.37 -13.40 7.61
N THR A 12 6.15 -12.34 7.83
CA THR A 12 5.90 -11.29 8.85
C THR A 12 6.08 -9.81 8.43
N PRO A 13 6.23 -9.39 7.15
CA PRO A 13 6.26 -8.00 6.80
C PRO A 13 4.87 -7.40 7.02
N LYS A 14 4.88 -6.15 7.49
CA LYS A 14 3.72 -5.26 7.56
C LYS A 14 2.97 -5.33 6.22
N TYR A 15 1.64 -5.51 6.27
CA TYR A 15 0.75 -5.63 5.10
C TYR A 15 0.87 -6.90 4.23
N SER A 16 1.52 -7.96 4.72
CA SER A 16 1.32 -9.29 4.13
C SER A 16 -0.13 -9.78 4.30
N PRO A 17 -0.58 -10.77 3.50
CA PRO A 17 -1.87 -11.42 3.73
C PRO A 17 -2.03 -11.96 5.15
N GLN A 18 -0.97 -12.57 5.72
CA GLN A 18 -0.95 -13.06 7.10
C GLN A 18 -1.07 -11.93 8.11
N TYR A 19 -0.42 -10.79 7.84
CA TYR A 19 -0.59 -9.58 8.65
C TYR A 19 -2.04 -9.13 8.70
N PHE A 20 -2.70 -9.00 7.54
CA PHE A 20 -4.10 -8.61 7.47
C PHE A 20 -5.04 -9.61 8.16
N ALA A 21 -4.78 -10.91 8.02
CA ALA A 21 -5.54 -11.96 8.71
C ALA A 21 -5.44 -11.89 10.24
N SER A 22 -4.38 -11.27 10.78
CA SER A 22 -4.15 -11.11 12.22
C SER A 22 -4.75 -9.83 12.82
N LEU A 23 -5.32 -8.94 12.00
CA LEU A 23 -5.83 -7.66 12.45
C LEU A 23 -7.13 -7.82 13.23
N THR A 24 -7.25 -7.04 14.31
CA THR A 24 -8.47 -6.85 15.09
C THR A 24 -8.93 -5.40 14.98
N PHE A 25 -10.20 -5.12 15.29
CA PHE A 25 -10.72 -3.74 15.28
C PHE A 25 -9.86 -2.76 16.08
N LEU A 26 -9.36 -3.18 17.25
CA LEU A 26 -8.48 -2.37 18.09
C LEU A 26 -7.16 -2.07 17.38
N ARG A 27 -6.51 -3.08 16.79
CA ARG A 27 -5.22 -2.92 16.09
C ARG A 27 -5.33 -2.08 14.81
N VAL A 28 -6.50 -2.04 14.17
CA VAL A 28 -6.72 -1.24 12.96
C VAL A 28 -6.65 0.27 13.25
N GLN A 29 -6.92 0.71 14.48
CA GLN A 29 -6.79 2.12 14.89
C GLN A 29 -5.35 2.58 14.97
N GLU A 30 -4.49 1.71 15.51
CA GLU A 30 -3.05 1.98 15.70
C GLU A 30 -2.24 1.71 14.42
N LEU A 31 -2.92 1.19 13.39
CA LEU A 31 -2.30 0.87 12.12
C LEU A 31 -1.87 2.16 11.42
N ASP A 32 -0.56 2.37 11.25
CA ASP A 32 -0.04 3.40 10.36
C ASP A 32 -0.16 2.93 8.90
N TYR A 33 -1.36 2.97 8.34
CA TYR A 33 -1.68 2.45 7.00
C TYR A 33 -1.21 3.43 5.91
N PRO A 34 -0.53 2.97 4.85
CA PRO A 34 0.07 3.85 3.87
C PRO A 34 -0.99 4.55 3.02
N GLU A 35 -0.65 5.74 2.55
CA GLU A 35 -1.46 6.45 1.58
C GLU A 35 -1.44 5.71 0.24
N ILE A 36 -2.62 5.57 -0.37
CA ILE A 36 -2.77 5.02 -1.72
C ILE A 36 -2.89 6.20 -2.68
N ALA A 37 -2.04 6.21 -3.70
CA ALA A 37 -2.03 7.22 -4.74
C ALA A 37 -3.35 7.26 -5.52
N THR A 38 -3.56 8.36 -6.23
CA THR A 38 -4.51 8.38 -7.35
C THR A 38 -4.04 7.45 -8.47
N SER A 39 -4.96 7.05 -9.35
CA SER A 39 -4.62 6.25 -10.53
C SER A 39 -3.66 6.99 -11.48
N SER A 40 -2.94 6.24 -12.31
CA SER A 40 -2.05 6.75 -13.36
C SER A 40 -0.76 7.42 -12.88
N ILE A 41 -0.28 7.06 -11.68
CA ILE A 41 1.06 7.46 -11.23
C ILE A 41 2.14 6.61 -11.89
N VAL A 42 1.87 5.34 -12.20
CA VAL A 42 2.78 4.50 -12.98
C VAL A 42 2.74 4.93 -14.45
N LYS A 43 3.86 5.41 -14.97
CA LYS A 43 4.00 5.85 -16.37
C LYS A 43 4.49 4.74 -17.29
N SER A 44 5.40 3.90 -16.79
CA SER A 44 5.91 2.74 -17.51
C SER A 44 6.55 1.75 -16.54
N TRP A 45 6.74 0.51 -16.98
CA TRP A 45 7.51 -0.49 -16.26
C TRP A 45 8.28 -1.39 -17.22
N SER A 46 9.32 -2.03 -16.71
CA SER A 46 10.07 -3.07 -17.40
C SER A 46 10.59 -4.10 -16.41
N PHE A 47 10.58 -5.37 -16.77
CA PHE A 47 11.15 -6.42 -15.93
C PHE A 47 12.67 -6.47 -16.04
N THR A 48 13.34 -6.69 -14.91
CA THR A 48 14.81 -6.75 -14.82
C THR A 48 15.23 -8.00 -14.08
N ASP A 49 16.44 -8.48 -14.34
CA ASP A 49 17.07 -9.62 -13.65
C ASP A 49 17.80 -9.20 -12.37
N ASN A 50 18.00 -7.89 -12.16
CA ASN A 50 18.56 -7.35 -10.94
C ASN A 50 17.65 -7.63 -9.74
N ILE A 51 18.22 -8.08 -8.63
CA ILE A 51 17.49 -8.36 -7.40
C ILE A 51 17.68 -7.16 -6.47
N PRO A 52 16.64 -6.36 -6.19
CA PRO A 52 16.73 -5.26 -5.26
C PRO A 52 17.14 -5.77 -3.89
N SER A 53 18.29 -5.31 -3.40
CA SER A 53 18.80 -5.60 -2.06
C SER A 53 18.46 -4.51 -1.05
N THR A 54 17.94 -3.37 -1.53
CA THR A 54 17.59 -2.23 -0.69
C THR A 54 16.20 -2.38 -0.10
N ALA A 55 16.00 -1.76 1.06
CA ALA A 55 14.68 -1.69 1.71
C ALA A 55 13.64 -0.99 0.81
N LEU A 56 14.07 -0.02 -0.01
CA LEU A 56 13.22 0.67 -0.99
C LEU A 56 12.59 -0.30 -2.00
N GLY A 57 13.31 -1.35 -2.42
CA GLY A 57 12.81 -2.30 -3.40
C GLY A 57 12.00 -3.46 -2.82
N THR A 58 12.04 -3.67 -1.50
CA THR A 58 11.61 -4.94 -0.89
C THR A 58 10.55 -4.80 0.20
N VAL A 59 10.48 -3.66 0.90
CA VAL A 59 9.52 -3.41 1.98
C VAL A 59 8.86 -2.05 1.84
N ILE A 60 7.66 -1.89 2.42
CA ILE A 60 6.95 -0.60 2.46
C ILE A 60 7.64 0.32 3.47
N GLN A 61 8.12 1.47 3.03
CA GLN A 61 8.74 2.48 3.89
C GLN A 61 7.68 3.35 4.58
N PRO A 62 8.00 3.95 5.75
CA PRO A 62 7.17 5.00 6.33
C PRO A 62 6.97 6.16 5.35
N GLY A 63 5.74 6.62 5.18
CA GLY A 63 5.39 7.70 4.24
C GLY A 63 5.47 7.31 2.76
N GLU A 64 5.68 6.02 2.44
CA GLU A 64 5.68 5.56 1.05
C GLU A 64 4.27 5.62 0.46
N LEU A 65 4.16 6.26 -0.70
CA LEU A 65 2.93 6.30 -1.48
C LEU A 65 2.76 4.99 -2.26
N VAL A 66 1.68 4.27 -1.99
CA VAL A 66 1.37 3.00 -2.65
C VAL A 66 0.62 3.28 -3.95
N PRO A 67 1.04 2.76 -5.12
CA PRO A 67 0.29 2.98 -6.34
C PRO A 67 -1.12 2.36 -6.28
N PHE A 68 -2.06 3.01 -6.97
CA PHE A 68 -3.44 2.54 -7.04
C PHE A 68 -3.53 1.17 -7.73
N LEU A 69 -4.57 0.40 -7.41
CA LEU A 69 -4.70 -0.98 -7.90
C LEU A 69 -4.61 -1.09 -9.43
N ASP A 70 -5.22 -0.16 -10.16
CA ASP A 70 -5.23 -0.17 -11.63
C ASP A 70 -3.84 -0.01 -12.25
N ASP A 71 -2.91 0.63 -11.54
CA ASP A 71 -1.53 0.80 -11.98
C ASP A 71 -0.68 -0.45 -11.69
N VAL A 72 -0.97 -1.16 -10.60
CA VAL A 72 -0.19 -2.31 -10.13
C VAL A 72 -0.66 -3.62 -10.74
N LEU A 73 -1.95 -3.74 -11.03
CA LEU A 73 -2.55 -4.98 -11.52
C LEU A 73 -1.98 -5.47 -12.86
N PRO A 74 -1.71 -4.62 -13.86
CA PRO A 74 -1.05 -5.03 -15.10
C PRO A 74 0.33 -5.63 -14.84
N ILE A 75 1.16 -4.96 -14.03
CA ILE A 75 2.49 -5.44 -13.63
C ILE A 75 2.36 -6.82 -12.99
N SER A 76 1.46 -6.95 -12.02
CA SER A 76 1.26 -8.18 -11.24
C SER A 76 0.90 -9.40 -12.12
N ARG A 77 0.08 -9.19 -13.16
CA ARG A 77 -0.35 -10.25 -14.08
C ARG A 77 0.79 -10.79 -14.95
N GLU A 78 1.80 -9.98 -15.22
CA GLU A 78 2.92 -10.35 -16.09
C GLU A 78 4.11 -10.95 -15.31
N MET A 79 4.15 -10.79 -13.98
CA MET A 79 5.30 -11.19 -13.16
C MET A 79 5.67 -12.68 -13.27
N GLU A 80 4.69 -13.58 -13.40
CA GLU A 80 4.96 -15.03 -13.47
C GLU A 80 5.67 -15.39 -14.78
N ALA A 81 5.19 -14.84 -15.90
CA ALA A 81 5.83 -15.00 -17.20
C ALA A 81 7.24 -14.38 -17.21
N ALA A 82 7.39 -13.18 -16.64
CA ALA A 82 8.69 -12.53 -16.50
C ALA A 82 9.66 -13.33 -15.63
N PHE A 83 9.17 -13.92 -14.53
CA PHE A 83 9.97 -14.80 -13.67
C PHE A 83 10.48 -16.04 -14.42
N ALA A 84 9.61 -16.67 -15.21
CA ALA A 84 9.96 -17.79 -16.06
C ALA A 84 10.99 -17.41 -17.15
N ALA A 85 10.95 -16.16 -17.63
CA ALA A 85 11.93 -15.59 -18.55
C ALA A 85 13.26 -15.16 -17.88
N GLY A 86 13.41 -15.33 -16.57
CA GLY A 86 14.65 -15.02 -15.83
C GLY A 86 14.63 -13.70 -15.07
N SER A 87 13.60 -12.88 -15.21
CA SER A 87 13.47 -11.63 -14.44
C SER A 87 13.18 -11.89 -12.97
N ARG A 88 13.55 -10.92 -12.13
CA ARG A 88 13.52 -11.01 -10.67
C ARG A 88 12.93 -9.75 -10.03
N ALA A 89 12.90 -8.65 -10.77
CA ALA A 89 12.31 -7.41 -10.32
C ALA A 89 11.59 -6.68 -11.45
N VAL A 90 10.93 -5.61 -11.07
CA VAL A 90 10.32 -4.66 -11.99
C VAL A 90 10.88 -3.28 -11.71
N ARG A 91 11.37 -2.63 -12.76
CA ARG A 91 11.70 -1.21 -12.76
C ARG A 91 10.45 -0.44 -13.14
N VAL A 92 10.03 0.48 -12.29
CA VAL A 92 8.80 1.26 -12.45
C VAL A 92 9.15 2.73 -12.51
N ARG A 93 8.62 3.43 -13.51
CA ARG A 93 8.66 4.88 -13.58
C ARG A 93 7.37 5.45 -13.02
N LEU A 94 7.49 6.24 -11.97
CA LEU A 94 6.40 6.87 -11.23
C LEU A 94 6.40 8.38 -11.48
N SER A 95 5.22 8.99 -11.57
CA SER A 95 5.05 10.45 -11.54
C SER A 95 4.32 10.82 -10.25
N ILE A 96 5.03 11.46 -9.33
CA ILE A 96 4.52 11.85 -8.01
C ILE A 96 4.70 13.36 -7.91
N GLU A 97 3.61 14.10 -7.71
CA GLU A 97 3.62 15.58 -7.58
C GLU A 97 4.30 16.28 -8.78
N GLY A 98 4.16 15.72 -9.98
CA GLY A 98 4.78 16.26 -11.20
C GLY A 98 6.27 15.90 -11.38
N HIS A 99 6.87 15.16 -10.43
CA HIS A 99 8.24 14.66 -10.53
C HIS A 99 8.26 13.20 -10.96
N GLU A 100 9.10 12.89 -11.96
CA GLU A 100 9.35 11.50 -12.34
C GLU A 100 10.42 10.88 -11.46
N ARG A 101 10.16 9.66 -10.99
CA ARG A 101 11.09 8.83 -10.22
C ARG A 101 11.12 7.44 -10.80
N GLU A 102 12.29 6.84 -10.85
CA GLU A 102 12.46 5.45 -11.24
C GLU A 102 12.85 4.63 -10.02
N VAL A 103 12.13 3.53 -9.80
CA VAL A 103 12.36 2.64 -8.66
C VAL A 103 12.40 1.20 -9.14
N GLU A 104 13.25 0.39 -8.53
CA GLU A 104 13.31 -1.04 -8.81
C GLU A 104 12.72 -1.82 -7.64
N LEU A 105 11.70 -2.61 -7.92
CA LEU A 105 10.85 -3.27 -6.94
C LEU A 105 10.91 -4.77 -7.13
N HIS A 106 11.10 -5.50 -6.04
CA HIS A 106 11.00 -6.94 -6.01
C HIS A 106 9.54 -7.37 -6.22
N PHE A 107 9.30 -8.54 -6.82
CA PHE A 107 7.94 -9.05 -7.06
C PHE A 107 7.11 -9.21 -5.79
N SER A 108 7.75 -9.51 -4.66
CA SER A 108 7.06 -9.51 -3.37
C SER A 108 6.50 -8.16 -2.97
N LYS A 109 7.19 -7.06 -3.28
CA LYS A 109 6.70 -5.70 -2.97
C LYS A 109 5.48 -5.34 -3.82
N ILE A 110 5.45 -5.74 -5.09
CA ILE A 110 4.26 -5.62 -5.95
C ILE A 110 3.08 -6.37 -5.35
N ARG A 111 3.28 -7.59 -4.82
CA ARG A 111 2.21 -8.32 -4.11
C ARG A 111 1.75 -7.61 -2.84
N VAL A 112 2.65 -6.97 -2.10
CA VAL A 112 2.27 -6.16 -0.93
C VAL A 112 1.41 -4.97 -1.36
N TYR A 113 1.74 -4.27 -2.45
CA TYR A 113 0.89 -3.20 -2.97
C TYR A 113 -0.53 -3.69 -3.32
N VAL A 114 -0.64 -4.86 -3.96
CA VAL A 114 -1.95 -5.47 -4.25
C VAL A 114 -2.70 -5.82 -2.96
N ALA A 115 -2.00 -6.39 -1.97
CA ALA A 115 -2.60 -6.74 -0.68
C ALA A 115 -3.11 -5.50 0.07
N ILE A 116 -2.35 -4.41 0.06
CA ILE A 116 -2.76 -3.11 0.61
C ILE A 116 -4.05 -2.66 -0.09
N ASN A 117 -4.02 -2.48 -1.41
CA ASN A 117 -5.18 -2.02 -2.17
C ASN A 117 -6.44 -2.86 -1.89
N ASN A 118 -6.34 -4.19 -1.85
CA ASN A 118 -7.46 -5.10 -1.59
C ASN A 118 -8.07 -4.95 -0.17
N HIS A 119 -7.30 -4.53 0.83
CA HIS A 119 -7.78 -4.38 2.21
C HIS A 119 -8.13 -2.93 2.60
N SER A 120 -7.84 -1.96 1.73
CA SER A 120 -8.05 -0.52 1.99
C SER A 120 -9.47 -0.20 2.48
N ARG A 121 -10.49 -0.65 1.75
CA ARG A 121 -11.90 -0.43 2.09
C ARG A 121 -12.29 -1.05 3.43
N ALA A 122 -11.82 -2.27 3.71
CA ALA A 122 -12.11 -2.96 4.96
C ALA A 122 -11.49 -2.23 6.16
N ILE A 123 -10.27 -1.73 5.99
CA ILE A 123 -9.56 -0.96 7.01
C ILE A 123 -10.25 0.39 7.27
N THR A 124 -10.63 1.12 6.22
CA THR A 124 -11.38 2.37 6.35
C THR A 124 -12.72 2.14 7.06
N ALA A 125 -13.50 1.14 6.64
CA ALA A 125 -14.78 0.82 7.27
C ALA A 125 -14.60 0.40 8.74
N ALA A 126 -13.59 -0.42 9.06
CA ALA A 126 -13.30 -0.81 10.43
C ALA A 126 -12.89 0.41 11.29
N ARG A 127 -12.23 1.40 10.70
CA ARG A 127 -11.90 2.65 11.40
C ARG A 127 -13.13 3.49 11.70
N GLU A 128 -13.99 3.69 10.70
CA GLU A 128 -15.24 4.43 10.83
C GLU A 128 -16.15 3.79 11.88
N LEU A 129 -16.32 2.46 11.83
CA LEU A 129 -17.15 1.74 12.79
C LEU A 129 -16.64 1.87 14.23
N TYR A 130 -15.33 1.82 14.44
CA TYR A 130 -14.75 2.02 15.78
C TYR A 130 -15.05 3.43 16.32
N LEU A 131 -14.93 4.46 15.48
CA LEU A 131 -15.26 5.84 15.88
C LEU A 131 -16.74 5.97 16.25
N LEU A 132 -17.65 5.36 15.47
CA LEU A 132 -19.08 5.37 15.75
C LEU A 132 -19.46 4.58 17.01
N ALA A 133 -18.82 3.44 17.25
CA ALA A 133 -19.12 2.55 18.37
C ALA A 133 -18.53 3.02 19.71
N ASN A 134 -17.65 4.02 19.72
CA ASN A 134 -16.96 4.51 20.91
C ASN A 134 -17.34 6.00 21.19
N PRO A 135 -18.50 6.27 21.83
CA PRO A 135 -19.07 7.61 21.95
C PRO A 135 -18.21 8.60 22.75
N VAL A 136 -17.24 8.12 23.54
CA VAL A 136 -16.29 8.96 24.29
C VAL A 136 -15.32 9.70 23.36
N ILE A 137 -15.01 9.15 22.17
CA ILE A 137 -14.09 9.77 21.19
C ILE A 137 -14.83 10.81 20.34
N VAL A 138 -16.07 10.51 19.93
CA VAL A 138 -16.92 11.41 19.12
C VAL A 138 -17.15 12.77 19.82
N LEU A 139 -17.31 12.76 21.14
CA LEU A 139 -17.48 13.97 21.96
C LEU A 139 -16.24 14.86 22.06
N ARG A 140 -15.03 14.35 21.73
CA ARG A 140 -13.78 15.16 21.73
C ARG A 140 -13.46 15.81 20.38
N VAL A 141 -14.03 15.33 19.27
CA VAL A 141 -13.76 15.87 17.92
C VAL A 141 -14.78 16.94 17.51
N LEU A 142 -16.03 16.83 17.97
CA LEU A 142 -17.10 17.81 17.72
C LEU A 142 -16.79 19.26 18.16
N PRO A 143 -16.05 19.55 19.26
CA PRO A 143 -15.74 20.93 19.63
C PRO A 143 -14.75 21.64 18.68
N LEU A 144 -14.03 20.89 17.82
CA LEU A 144 -13.04 21.48 16.92
C LEU A 144 -13.60 21.84 15.54
N LEU A 145 -14.74 21.27 15.13
CA LEU A 145 -15.40 21.61 13.88
C LEU A 145 -16.44 22.74 14.02
N TYR A 146 -16.91 23.04 15.24
CA TYR A 146 -17.89 24.09 15.48
C TYR A 146 -17.30 25.46 15.86
N SER A 147 -15.99 25.59 16.09
CA SER A 147 -15.36 26.88 16.43
C SER A 147 -14.94 27.74 15.23
N SER A 148 -15.18 27.32 13.98
CA SER A 148 -14.84 28.12 12.78
C SER A 148 -16.04 28.74 12.06
N CYS A 149 -17.26 28.68 12.61
CA CYS A 149 -18.44 29.35 12.03
C CYS A 149 -19.04 30.45 12.92
N ALA A 150 -18.36 30.86 13.99
CA ALA A 150 -18.86 31.88 14.91
C ALA A 150 -17.92 33.10 15.01
N VAL A 151 -17.53 33.69 13.88
CA VAL A 151 -17.13 35.11 13.82
C VAL A 151 -17.69 35.71 12.53
N GLY A 152 -18.74 36.50 12.67
CA GLY A 152 -19.43 37.17 11.57
C GLY A 152 -20.66 37.91 12.09
N LEU A 153 -20.42 38.83 13.04
CA LEU A 153 -21.34 39.94 13.34
C LEU A 153 -21.13 41.04 12.29
#